data_AF-A0A6J4Y1D7-F1
#
_entry.id   AF-A0A6J4Y1D7-F1
#
_cell.length_a   1.000
_cell.length_b   1.000
_cell.length_c   1.000
_cell.angle_alpha   90.00
_cell.angle_beta   90.00
_cell.angle_gamma   90.00
#
_symmetry.space_group_name_H-M   'P 1'
#
loop_
_entity.id
_entity.type
_entity.pdbx_description
1 polymer ?
#
loop_
_entity_poly.entity_id
_entity_poly.type
_entity_poly.pdbx_seq_one_letter_code
_entity_poly.pdbx_strand_id
1 'polypeptide(L)'
;RELNSHFANGTITEKLLHELLEQITQVRKRLRYVHLSTHLKTPGILTVKQIDLYNKLRGYYSDDPCKNIPKGHDPEMWKKHHNCP
;
A
#
# COMPACT_ATOMS: atom_id res chain seq x y z
N ARG A 1 -8.54 17.90 -9.94
CA ARG A 1 -8.42 19.14 -10.77
C ARG A 1 -9.39 20.19 -10.26
N GLU A 2 -10.66 19.84 -10.05
CA GLU A 2 -11.69 20.70 -9.45
C GLU A 2 -11.29 21.40 -8.12
N LEU A 3 -10.70 20.67 -7.16
CA LEU A 3 -10.20 21.26 -5.92
C LEU A 3 -9.25 22.46 -6.17
N ASN A 4 -8.28 22.29 -7.07
CA ASN A 4 -7.35 23.36 -7.42
C ASN A 4 -8.06 24.54 -8.10
N SER A 5 -9.07 24.27 -8.94
CA SER A 5 -9.86 25.32 -9.59
C SER A 5 -10.64 26.15 -8.55
N HIS A 6 -11.23 25.53 -7.54
CA HIS A 6 -11.94 26.26 -6.48
C HIS A 6 -11.03 27.17 -5.67
N PHE A 7 -9.81 26.70 -5.35
CA PHE A 7 -8.80 27.55 -4.71
C PHE A 7 -8.34 28.70 -5.62
N ALA A 8 -8.02 28.42 -6.89
CA ALA A 8 -7.56 29.44 -7.84
C ALA A 8 -8.60 30.54 -8.07
N ASN A 9 -9.89 30.19 -8.06
CA ASN A 9 -10.98 31.15 -8.28
C ASN A 9 -11.52 31.77 -6.98
N GLY A 10 -10.98 31.42 -5.80
CA GLY A 10 -11.49 31.92 -4.52
C GLY A 10 -12.92 31.49 -4.20
N THR A 11 -13.40 30.39 -4.79
CA THR A 11 -14.77 29.88 -4.65
C THR A 11 -14.88 28.71 -3.66
N ILE A 12 -13.76 28.30 -3.06
CA ILE A 12 -13.73 27.22 -2.09
C ILE A 12 -14.50 27.62 -0.81
N THR A 13 -15.33 26.70 -0.33
CA THR A 13 -15.98 26.81 0.99
C THR A 13 -15.59 25.60 1.83
N GLU A 14 -15.79 25.66 3.15
CA GLU A 14 -15.49 24.53 4.03
C GLU A 14 -16.28 23.27 3.66
N LYS A 15 -17.57 23.43 3.32
CA LYS A 15 -18.42 22.33 2.85
C LYS A 15 -17.88 21.71 1.56
N LEU A 16 -17.57 22.52 0.54
CA LEU A 16 -17.01 22.03 -0.73
C LEU A 16 -15.64 21.37 -0.52
N LEU A 17 -14.81 21.92 0.35
CA LEU A 17 -13.50 21.33 0.69
C LEU A 17 -13.69 19.93 1.24
N HIS A 18 -14.59 19.75 2.21
CA HIS A 18 -14.85 18.45 2.80
C HIS A 18 -15.36 17.43 1.76
N GLU A 19 -16.34 17.81 0.94
CA GLU A 19 -16.91 16.95 -0.10
C GLU A 19 -15.85 16.52 -1.14
N LEU A 20 -15.02 17.44 -1.60
CA LEU A 20 -13.97 17.14 -2.58
C LEU A 20 -12.88 16.25 -2.00
N LEU A 21 -12.49 16.47 -0.75
CA LEU A 21 -11.50 15.62 -0.07
C LEU A 21 -12.04 14.20 0.16
N GLU A 22 -13.31 14.06 0.49
CA GLU A 22 -13.95 12.75 0.63
C GLU A 22 -13.93 11.99 -0.70
N GLN A 23 -14.32 12.64 -1.81
CA GLN A 23 -14.27 12.03 -3.13
C GLN A 23 -12.85 11.60 -3.55
N ILE A 24 -11.85 12.46 -3.32
CA ILE A 24 -10.43 12.12 -3.59
C ILE A 24 -10.02 10.92 -2.75
N THR A 25 -10.41 10.90 -1.48
CA THR A 25 -10.07 9.82 -0.55
C THR A 25 -10.73 8.52 -0.94
N GLN A 26 -12.00 8.52 -1.38
CA GLN A 26 -12.68 7.32 -1.85
C GLN A 26 -11.97 6.68 -3.05
N VAL A 27 -11.53 7.49 -4.03
CA VAL A 27 -10.76 6.98 -5.19
C VAL A 27 -9.42 6.40 -4.74
N ARG A 28 -8.66 7.13 -3.90
CA ARG A 28 -7.35 6.68 -3.40
C ARG A 28 -7.48 5.41 -2.54
N LYS A 29 -8.47 5.36 -1.65
CA LYS A 29 -8.80 4.21 -0.82
C LYS A 29 -9.11 3.00 -1.68
N ARG A 30 -9.96 3.15 -2.71
CA ARG A 30 -10.33 2.05 -3.61
C ARG A 30 -9.11 1.53 -4.38
N LEU A 31 -8.28 2.42 -4.92
CA LEU A 31 -7.04 2.01 -5.61
C LEU A 31 -6.11 1.25 -4.66
N ARG A 32 -5.89 1.78 -3.44
CA ARG A 32 -5.02 1.15 -2.44
C ARG A 32 -5.57 -0.20 -1.99
N TYR A 33 -6.89 -0.33 -1.84
CA TYR A 33 -7.55 -1.59 -1.53
C TYR A 33 -7.34 -2.63 -2.64
N VAL A 34 -7.57 -2.29 -3.91
CA VAL A 34 -7.36 -3.22 -5.02
C VAL A 34 -5.90 -3.67 -5.09
N HIS A 35 -4.96 -2.74 -4.96
CA HIS A 35 -3.53 -3.04 -4.93
C HIS A 35 -3.16 -3.99 -3.78
N LEU A 36 -3.52 -3.64 -2.54
CA LEU A 36 -3.13 -4.42 -1.35
C LEU A 36 -3.86 -5.76 -1.27
N SER A 37 -5.14 -5.81 -1.62
CA SER A 37 -5.91 -7.07 -1.64
C SER A 37 -5.39 -8.03 -2.70
N THR A 38 -4.91 -7.52 -3.84
CA THR A 38 -4.25 -8.34 -4.86
C THR A 38 -2.90 -8.85 -4.32
N HIS A 39 -2.09 -7.97 -3.72
CA HIS A 39 -0.83 -8.38 -3.10
C HIS A 39 -1.01 -9.46 -2.03
N LEU A 40 -2.08 -9.39 -1.22
CA LEU A 40 -2.40 -10.41 -0.22
C LEU A 40 -2.68 -11.78 -0.85
N LYS A 41 -3.28 -11.80 -2.05
CA LYS A 41 -3.64 -13.03 -2.77
C LYS A 41 -2.49 -13.59 -3.60
N THR A 42 -1.55 -12.74 -4.05
CA THR A 42 -0.45 -13.12 -4.94
C THR A 42 0.37 -14.31 -4.43
N PRO A 43 0.78 -14.41 -3.15
CA PRO A 43 1.55 -15.56 -2.68
C PRO A 43 0.83 -16.90 -2.88
N GLY A 44 -0.50 -16.92 -2.83
CA GLY A 44 -1.30 -18.13 -2.99
C GLY A 44 -1.29 -18.74 -4.40
N ILE A 45 -0.78 -18.03 -5.40
CA ILE A 45 -0.62 -18.53 -6.78
C ILE A 45 0.83 -18.71 -7.21
N LEU A 46 1.79 -18.37 -6.33
CA LEU A 46 3.21 -18.48 -6.60
C LEU A 46 3.80 -19.72 -5.94
N THR A 47 4.77 -20.34 -6.61
CA THR A 47 5.64 -21.34 -5.99
C THR A 47 6.60 -20.69 -5.00
N VAL A 48 7.16 -21.48 -4.07
CA VAL A 48 8.18 -21.02 -3.11
C VAL A 48 9.34 -20.29 -3.81
N LYS A 49 9.86 -20.85 -4.92
CA LYS A 49 10.94 -20.22 -5.71
C LYS A 49 10.52 -18.88 -6.32
N GLN A 50 9.26 -18.75 -6.74
CA GLN A 50 8.73 -17.49 -7.27
C GLN A 50 8.50 -16.45 -6.17
N ILE A 51 8.08 -16.88 -4.97
CA ILE A 51 7.98 -16.01 -3.79
C ILE A 51 9.35 -15.44 -3.44
N ASP A 52 10.40 -16.27 -3.42
CA ASP A 52 11.77 -15.82 -3.15
C ASP A 52 12.26 -14.81 -4.19
N LEU A 53 12.06 -15.08 -5.49
CA LEU A 53 12.44 -14.13 -6.53
C LEU A 53 11.64 -12.82 -6.42
N TYR A 54 10.33 -12.92 -6.19
CA TYR A 54 9.43 -11.77 -6.06
C TYR A 54 9.81 -10.88 -4.88
N ASN A 55 10.08 -11.46 -3.71
CA ASN A 55 10.52 -10.73 -2.53
C ASN A 55 11.90 -10.07 -2.75
N LYS A 56 12.80 -10.68 -3.56
CA LYS A 56 14.09 -10.08 -3.95
C LYS A 56 13.91 -8.87 -4.85
N LEU A 57 13.03 -8.97 -5.85
CA LEU A 57 12.70 -7.86 -6.73
C LEU A 57 12.00 -6.72 -5.99
N ARG A 58 11.30 -7.02 -4.88
CA ARG A 58 10.71 -6.01 -3.98
C ARG A 58 11.72 -5.36 -3.02
N GLY A 59 12.96 -5.82 -2.99
CA GLY A 59 14.00 -5.29 -2.12
C GLY A 59 13.99 -5.85 -0.69
N TYR A 60 13.31 -6.98 -0.43
CA TYR A 60 13.28 -7.58 0.90
C TYR A 60 14.52 -8.42 1.24
N TYR A 61 15.34 -8.81 0.26
CA TYR A 61 16.57 -9.58 0.49
C TYR A 61 17.85 -8.78 0.25
N SER A 62 17.91 -7.55 0.76
CA SER A 62 19.24 -7.01 1.08
C SER A 62 19.89 -7.82 2.23
N ASP A 63 19.06 -8.39 3.13
CA ASP A 63 19.47 -9.24 4.26
C ASP A 63 18.38 -10.30 4.60
N ASP A 64 18.65 -11.26 5.49
CA ASP A 64 17.69 -12.30 5.93
C ASP A 64 16.42 -11.65 6.53
N PRO A 65 15.23 -11.77 5.89
CA PRO A 65 14.02 -11.06 6.31
C PRO A 65 13.45 -11.58 7.63
N CYS A 66 13.81 -12.79 8.06
CA CYS A 66 13.39 -13.35 9.34
C CYS A 66 14.19 -12.78 10.52
N LYS A 67 15.41 -12.28 10.23
CA LYS A 67 16.30 -11.63 11.20
C LYS A 67 16.26 -10.10 11.13
N ASN A 68 15.91 -9.54 9.97
CA ASN A 68 16.01 -8.12 9.67
C ASN A 68 14.63 -7.50 9.43
N ILE A 69 13.87 -7.33 10.51
CA ILE A 69 12.55 -6.70 10.49
C ILE A 69 12.75 -5.17 10.44
N PRO A 70 12.28 -4.46 9.40
CA PRO A 70 12.51 -3.02 9.28
C PRO A 70 11.80 -2.23 10.39
N LYS A 71 12.45 -1.17 10.88
CA LYS A 71 11.87 -0.29 11.90
C LYS A 71 10.50 0.24 11.46
N GLY A 72 9.50 0.11 12.34
CA GLY A 72 8.12 0.53 12.06
C GLY A 72 7.21 -0.53 11.42
N HIS A 73 7.71 -1.74 11.17
CA HIS A 73 6.88 -2.87 10.77
C HIS A 73 6.49 -3.74 11.97
N ASP A 74 5.28 -4.30 11.93
CA ASP A 74 4.83 -5.30 12.89
C ASP A 74 5.60 -6.62 12.70
N PRO A 75 6.27 -7.16 13.74
CA PRO A 75 7.11 -8.35 13.62
C PRO A 75 6.37 -9.61 13.19
N GLU A 76 5.14 -9.84 13.68
CA GLU A 76 4.39 -11.06 13.40
C GLU A 76 3.88 -11.06 11.95
N MET A 77 3.27 -9.96 11.52
CA MET A 77 2.82 -9.77 10.15
C MET A 77 3.98 -9.81 9.16
N TRP A 78 5.13 -9.22 9.53
CA TRP A 78 6.33 -9.26 8.70
C TRP A 78 6.83 -10.69 8.49
N LYS A 79 6.99 -11.47 9.57
CA LYS A 79 7.43 -12.87 9.49
C LYS A 79 6.45 -13.75 8.70
N LYS A 80 5.15 -13.55 8.90
CA LYS A 80 4.11 -14.25 8.15
C LYS A 80 4.18 -13.98 6.65
N HIS A 81 4.43 -12.73 6.23
CA HIS A 81 4.58 -12.38 4.81
C HIS A 81 5.86 -12.93 4.16
N HIS A 82 6.91 -13.15 4.96
CA HIS A 82 8.20 -13.67 4.49
C HIS A 82 8.37 -15.17 4.74
N ASN A 83 7.30 -15.87 5.11
CA ASN A 83 7.25 -17.32 5.30
C ASN A 83 8.35 -17.86 6.24
N CYS A 84 8.62 -17.08 7.30
CA CYS A 84 9.60 -17.44 8.34
C CYS A 84 9.09 -18.59 9.22
N PRO A 85 9.99 -19.46 9.71
CA PRO A 85 9.65 -20.53 10.65
C PRO A 85 9.20 -19.99 12.02
#